data_AF-A0A7T1T4M2-F1
#
_entry.id   AF-A0A7T1T4M2-F1
#
_cell.length_a   1.000
_cell.length_b   1.000
_cell.length_c   1.000
_cell.angle_alpha   90.00
_cell.angle_beta   90.00
_cell.angle_gamma   90.00
#
_symmetry.space_group_name_H-M   'P 1'
#
loop_
_entity.id
_entity.type
_entity.pdbx_description
1 polymer ?
#
loop_
_entity_poly.entity_id
_entity_poly.type
_entity_poly.pdbx_seq_one_letter_code
_entity_poly.pdbx_strand_id
1 'polypeptide(L)' 'MQPQSPTEYCYIISFAGHTHVVSYSGTFVPLPGMTRHEAFLKIREDHLQMLSSRIRSVANVCFFSMEPNQLP' A
#
# COMPACT_ATOMS: atom_id res chain seq x y z
N MET A 1 -10.87 -28.52 8.43
CA MET A 1 -10.70 -27.25 7.69
C MET A 1 -9.21 -27.11 7.40
N GLN A 2 -8.80 -27.10 6.13
CA GLN A 2 -7.41 -26.83 5.77
C GLN A 2 -7.08 -25.39 6.18
N PRO A 3 -5.92 -25.13 6.82
CA PRO A 3 -5.49 -23.77 7.09
C PRO A 3 -5.31 -23.07 5.73
N GLN A 4 -6.11 -22.03 5.47
CA GLN A 4 -5.88 -21.18 4.31
C GLN A 4 -4.53 -20.49 4.53
N SER A 5 -3.57 -20.81 3.65
CA SER A 5 -2.33 -20.06 3.56
C SER A 5 -2.66 -18.57 3.49
N PRO A 6 -1.97 -17.70 4.23
CA PRO A 6 -2.23 -16.28 4.17
C PRO A 6 -2.03 -15.79 2.72
N THR A 7 -3.10 -15.29 2.09
CA THR A 7 -3.05 -14.77 0.72
C THR A 7 -2.20 -13.51 0.69
N GLU A 8 -1.08 -13.56 -0.02
CA GLU A 8 -0.26 -12.37 -0.28
C GLU A 8 -0.88 -11.53 -1.41
N TYR A 9 -0.79 -10.21 -1.30
CA TYR A 9 -1.23 -9.26 -2.30
C TYR A 9 -0.06 -8.44 -2.82
N CYS A 10 -0.04 -8.15 -4.12
CA CYS A 10 0.82 -7.13 -4.69
C CYS A 10 0.09 -5.79 -4.67
N TYR A 11 0.78 -4.71 -4.31
CA TYR A 11 0.20 -3.36 -4.32
C TYR A 11 1.07 -2.35 -5.07
N ILE A 12 0.40 -1.29 -5.52
CA ILE A 12 1.02 -0.05 -5.98
C ILE A 12 0.32 1.11 -5.26
N ILE A 13 1.10 2.04 -4.72
CA ILE A 13 0.60 3.26 -4.08
C ILE A 13 1.37 4.47 -4.61
N SER A 14 0.66 5.53 -4.98
CA SER A 14 1.26 6.75 -5.51
C SER A 14 0.83 7.96 -4.70
N PHE A 15 1.80 8.80 -4.36
CA PHE A 15 1.61 10.07 -3.67
C PHE A 15 1.85 11.22 -4.65
N ALA A 16 0.92 12.16 -4.72
CA ALA A 16 1.08 13.40 -5.46
C ALA A 16 1.49 14.52 -4.50
N GLY A 17 2.63 15.16 -4.78
CA GLY A 17 2.96 16.50 -4.27
C GLY A 17 2.59 17.58 -5.29
N HIS A 18 2.99 18.83 -5.05
CA HIS A 18 2.67 19.96 -5.94
C HIS A 18 3.18 19.81 -7.39
N THR A 19 4.34 19.18 -7.58
CA THR A 19 5.02 19.11 -8.88
C THR A 19 5.53 17.71 -9.23
N HIS A 20 5.34 16.73 -8.34
CA HIS A 20 5.92 15.39 -8.47
C HIS A 20 4.94 14.32 -8.03
N VAL A 21 4.97 13.18 -8.72
CA VAL A 21 4.31 11.95 -8.29
C VAL A 21 5.39 10.95 -7.92
N VAL A 22 5.28 10.36 -6.72
CA VAL A 22 6.18 9.30 -6.25
C VAL A 22 5.34 8.03 -6.09
N SER A 23 5.79 6.93 -6.69
CA SER A 23 5.09 5.65 -6.61
C SER A 23 5.95 4.60 -5.93
N TYR A 24 5.30 3.78 -5.11
CA TYR A 24 5.88 2.64 -4.44
C TYR A 24 5.08 1.38 -4.79
N SER A 25 5.76 0.24 -4.81
CA SER A 25 5.14 -1.06 -5.01
C SER A 25 5.76 -2.08 -4.06
N GLY A 26 4.99 -3.10 -3.70
CA GLY A 26 5.48 -4.18 -2.84
C GLY A 26 4.44 -5.27 -2.66
N THR A 27 4.72 -6.18 -1.73
CA THR A 27 3.75 -7.18 -1.30
C THR A 27 3.22 -6.88 0.10
N PHE A 28 2.00 -7.33 0.38
CA PHE A 28 1.34 -7.17 1.67
C PHE A 28 0.56 -8.43 2.01
N VAL A 29 0.73 -8.92 3.23
CA VAL A 29 -0.02 -10.06 3.77
C VAL A 29 -1.02 -9.54 4.81
N PRO A 30 -2.31 -9.43 4.48
CA PRO A 30 -3.33 -8.97 5.42
C PRO A 30 -3.53 -9.97 6.56
N LEU A 31 -3.77 -9.43 7.76
CA LEU A 31 -4.17 -10.24 8.91
C LEU A 31 -5.57 -10.83 8.69
N PRO A 32 -5.91 -11.97 9.33
CA PRO A 32 -7.27 -12.51 9.27
C PRO A 32 -8.32 -11.46 9.68
N GLY A 33 -9.33 -11.26 8.83
CA GLY A 33 -10.40 -10.27 9.06
C GLY A 33 -10.03 -8.83 8.68
N MET A 34 -8.79 -8.55 8.28
CA MET A 34 -8.38 -7.21 7.82
C MET A 34 -9.08 -6.85 6.51
N THR A 35 -9.69 -5.69 6.48
CA THR A 35 -10.34 -5.11 5.30
C THR A 35 -9.30 -4.50 4.35
N ARG A 36 -9.71 -4.34 3.07
CA ARG A 36 -8.89 -3.61 2.08
C ARG A 36 -8.59 -2.17 2.51
N HIS A 37 -9.48 -1.52 3.25
CA HIS A 37 -9.28 -0.16 3.75
C HIS A 37 -8.20 -0.11 4.85
N GLU A 38 -8.20 -1.06 5.79
CA GLU A 38 -7.17 -1.15 6.83
C GLU A 38 -5.79 -1.47 6.24
N ALA A 39 -5.73 -2.36 5.24
CA ALA A 39 -4.52 -2.60 4.48
C ALA A 39 -4.00 -1.33 3.80
N PHE A 40 -4.89 -0.57 3.14
CA PHE A 40 -4.56 0.72 2.54
C PHE A 40 -3.99 1.70 3.57
N LEU A 41 -4.61 1.86 4.74
CA LEU A 41 -4.14 2.79 5.78
C LEU A 41 -2.73 2.43 6.27
N LYS A 42 -2.47 1.13 6.50
CA LYS A 42 -1.15 0.64 6.89
C LYS A 42 -0.09 0.91 5.83
N ILE A 43 -0.34 0.46 4.59
CA ILE A 43 0.58 0.68 3.47
C ILE A 43 0.85 2.18 3.26
N ARG A 44 -0.20 3.00 3.35
CA ARG A 44 -0.05 4.46 3.26
C ARG A 44 0.85 5.00 4.35
N GLU A 45 0.64 4.62 5.61
CA GLU A 45 1.43 5.11 6.74
C GLU A 45 2.91 4.73 6.61
N ASP A 46 3.19 3.48 6.24
CA ASP A 46 4.55 2.96 6.04
C ASP A 46 5.31 3.82 5.00
N HIS A 47 4.68 4.10 3.86
CA HIS A 47 5.32 4.90 2.80
C HIS A 47 5.32 6.41 3.09
N LEU A 48 4.34 6.92 3.83
CA LEU A 48 4.31 8.33 4.25
C LEU A 48 5.56 8.66 5.09
N GLN A 49 6.04 7.72 5.91
CA GLN A 49 7.26 7.86 6.70
C GLN A 49 8.55 7.82 5.87
N MET A 50 8.51 7.27 4.65
CA MET A 50 9.64 7.25 3.72
C MET A 50 9.75 8.54 2.88
N LEU A 51 8.66 9.32 2.76
CA LEU A 51 8.68 10.58 2.04
C LEU A 51 9.53 11.63 2.76
N SER A 52 10.25 12.44 1.98
CA SER A 52 10.97 13.60 2.51
C SER A 52 10.01 14.57 3.20
N SER A 53 10.49 15.33 4.19
CA SER A 53 9.65 16.25 4.98
C SER A 53 8.87 17.26 4.12
N ARG A 54 9.47 17.74 3.02
CA ARG A 54 8.84 18.65 2.05
C ARG A 54 7.68 18.00 1.29
N ILE A 55 7.78 16.71 0.97
CA ILE A 55 6.73 15.99 0.24
C ILE A 55 5.66 15.51 1.22
N ARG A 56 6.05 15.05 2.41
CA ARG A 56 5.16 14.52 3.44
C ARG A 56 4.05 15.48 3.87
N SER A 57 4.32 16.78 3.92
CA SER A 57 3.33 17.80 4.33
C SER A 57 2.22 18.04 3.31
N VAL A 58 2.45 17.68 2.04
CA VAL A 58 1.51 17.94 0.92
C VAL A 58 1.10 16.66 0.18
N ALA A 59 1.70 15.54 0.53
CA ALA A 59 1.51 14.27 -0.15
C ALA A 59 0.13 13.68 0.16
N ASN A 60 -0.73 13.66 -0.85
CA ASN A 60 -1.96 12.89 -0.85
C ASN A 60 -1.80 11.66 -1.74
N VAL A 61 -2.42 10.55 -1.34
CA VAL A 61 -2.49 9.37 -2.22
C VAL A 61 -3.39 9.72 -3.40
N CYS A 62 -2.83 9.68 -4.60
CA CYS A 62 -3.56 9.90 -5.85
C CYS A 62 -3.92 8.60 -6.57
N PHE A 63 -3.26 7.49 -6.22
CA PHE A 63 -3.55 6.17 -6.78
C PHE A 63 -3.22 5.07 -5.77
N PHE A 64 -4.07 4.05 -5.71
CA PHE A 64 -3.84 2.83 -4.95
C PHE A 64 -4.48 1.65 -5.68
N SER A 65 -3.71 0.60 -5.91
CA SER A 65 -4.19 -0.68 -6.42
C SER A 65 -3.61 -1.82 -5.59
N MET A 66 -4.38 -2.89 -5.44
CA MET A 66 -4.00 -4.06 -4.66
C MET A 66 -4.73 -5.28 -5.22
N GLU A 67 -3.96 -6.28 -5.64
CA GLU A 67 -4.43 -7.49 -6.31
C GLU A 67 -3.76 -8.72 -5.69
N PRO A 68 -4.41 -9.89 -5.63
CA PRO A 68 -3.78 -11.11 -5.13
C PRO A 68 -2.47 -11.41 -5.87
N ASN A 69 -1.44 -11.88 -5.16
CA ASN A 69 -0.21 -12.35 -5.79
C ASN A 69 -0.50 -13.72 -6.45
N GLN A 70 -0.60 -13.72 -7.78
CA GLN A 70 -1.04 -14.87 -8.58
C GLN A 70 0.13 -15.69 -9.17
N LEU A 71 1.38 -15.36 -8.81
CA LEU A 71 2.53 -16.12 -9.28
C LEU A 71 2.61 -17.49 -8.57
N PRO A 72 2.91 -18.57 -9.31
CA PRO A 72 2.96 -19.94 -8.79
C PRO A 72 4.12 -20.19 -7.81
#